data_AF-A0A838UVW1-F1
#
_entry.id   AF-A0A838UVW1-F1
#
_cell.length_a   1.000
_cell.length_b   1.000
_cell.length_c   1.000
_cell.angle_alpha   90.00
_cell.angle_beta   90.00
_cell.angle_gamma   90.00
#
_symmetry.space_group_name_H-M   'P 1'
#
loop_
_entity.id
_entity.type
_entity.pdbx_description
1 polymer ?
#
loop_
_entity_poly.entity_id
_entity_poly.type
_entity_poly.pdbx_seq_one_letter_code
_entity_poly.pdbx_strand_id
1 'polypeptide(L)'
;MTTQEAQEFLSRYAAFEWLTKNPGPRKPVWSVIEVASAMRESGLHPRASSELVRGWCDAGEFPGAQAMPGNVGWRIPREDLLQFFAERRDQRSRNDAVG
;
A
#
# COMPACT_ATOMS: atom_id res chain seq x y z
N MET A 1 5.26 -14.33 1.11
CA MET A 1 4.00 -13.95 1.79
C MET A 1 2.88 -13.82 0.76
N THR A 2 1.68 -14.34 1.02
CA THR A 2 0.48 -14.30 0.16
C THR A 2 -0.36 -13.04 0.41
N THR A 3 -1.28 -12.70 -0.51
CA THR A 3 -2.26 -11.61 -0.33
C THR A 3 -3.08 -11.74 0.96
N GLN A 4 -3.39 -12.96 1.38
CA GLN A 4 -4.14 -13.24 2.62
C GLN A 4 -3.34 -12.83 3.86
N GLU A 5 -2.05 -13.14 3.91
CA GLU A 5 -1.18 -12.75 5.03
C GLU A 5 -1.01 -11.23 5.10
N ALA A 6 -1.00 -10.53 3.95
CA ALA A 6 -0.95 -9.07 3.91
C ALA A 6 -2.24 -8.45 4.43
N GLN A 7 -3.38 -9.05 4.10
CA GLN A 7 -4.67 -8.64 4.65
C GLN A 7 -4.73 -8.83 6.18
N GLU A 8 -4.22 -9.96 6.70
CA GLU A 8 -4.13 -10.21 8.15
C GLU A 8 -3.14 -9.29 8.86
N PHE A 9 -2.05 -8.89 8.18
CA PHE A 9 -1.11 -7.92 8.71
C PHE A 9 -1.73 -6.53 8.77
N LEU A 10 -2.32 -6.08 7.67
CA LEU A 10 -2.87 -4.74 7.54
C LEU A 10 -4.15 -4.55 8.36
N SER A 11 -4.90 -5.62 8.65
CA SER A 11 -6.12 -5.55 9.47
C SER A 11 -5.85 -5.12 10.93
N ARG A 12 -4.59 -5.18 11.37
CA ARG A 12 -4.13 -4.66 12.67
C ARG A 12 -4.11 -3.14 12.73
N TYR A 13 -4.18 -2.47 11.58
CA TYR A 13 -4.13 -1.02 11.45
C TYR A 13 -5.49 -0.49 10.99
N ALA A 14 -6.13 0.34 11.82
CA ALA A 14 -7.45 0.90 11.54
C ALA A 14 -7.51 1.67 10.20
N ALA A 15 -6.43 2.37 9.82
CA ALA A 15 -6.34 3.08 8.55
C ALA A 15 -6.46 2.15 7.30
N PHE A 16 -6.17 0.86 7.45
CA PHE A 16 -6.31 -0.15 6.40
C PHE A 16 -7.51 -1.10 6.64
N GLU A 17 -8.38 -0.80 7.61
CA GLU A 17 -9.55 -1.62 7.90
C GLU A 17 -10.47 -1.73 6.69
N TRP A 18 -10.71 -0.62 5.98
CA TRP A 18 -11.53 -0.62 4.78
C TRP A 18 -10.93 -1.50 3.67
N LEU A 19 -9.59 -1.44 3.51
CA LEU A 19 -8.83 -2.27 2.58
C LEU A 19 -9.01 -3.77 2.88
N THR A 20 -9.14 -4.14 4.15
CA THR A 20 -9.18 -5.55 4.56
C THR A 20 -10.59 -6.12 4.71
N LYS A 21 -11.60 -5.29 5.00
CA LYS A 21 -12.98 -5.74 5.30
C LYS A 21 -13.95 -5.72 4.12
N ASN A 22 -13.61 -5.07 3.00
CA ASN A 22 -14.52 -4.93 1.86
C ASN A 22 -14.06 -5.78 0.65
N PRO A 23 -14.61 -7.00 0.45
CA PRO A 23 -14.24 -7.90 -0.66
C PRO A 23 -14.89 -7.54 -2.02
N GLY A 24 -15.58 -6.39 -2.10
CA GLY A 24 -16.34 -6.01 -3.30
C GLY A 24 -15.43 -5.68 -4.51
N PRO A 25 -15.82 -6.07 -5.75
CA PRO A 25 -15.03 -5.87 -6.97
C PRO A 25 -14.96 -4.40 -7.46
N ARG A 26 -15.65 -3.47 -6.80
CA ARG A 26 -15.61 -2.03 -7.13
C ARG A 26 -14.74 -1.30 -6.11
N LYS A 27 -13.44 -1.20 -6.40
CA LYS A 27 -12.49 -0.46 -5.54
C LYS A 27 -12.76 1.06 -5.59
N PRO A 28 -12.74 1.78 -4.45
CA PRO A 28 -12.28 3.15 -4.40
C PRO A 28 -10.79 3.14 -4.77
N VAL A 29 -10.44 4.07 -5.63
CA VAL A 29 -9.08 4.31 -6.10
C VAL A 29 -8.30 4.89 -4.93
N TRP A 30 -7.22 4.23 -4.49
CA TRP A 30 -6.30 4.84 -3.54
C TRP A 30 -5.33 5.73 -4.31
N SER A 31 -5.36 7.01 -4.00
CA SER A 31 -4.37 7.99 -4.45
C SER A 31 -3.07 7.86 -3.66
N VAL A 32 -1.99 8.40 -4.22
CA VAL A 32 -0.69 8.48 -3.52
C VAL A 32 -0.79 9.20 -2.17
N ILE A 33 -1.73 10.16 -2.05
CA ILE A 33 -1.96 10.92 -0.83
C ILE A 33 -2.64 10.05 0.22
N GLU A 34 -3.69 9.31 -0.16
CA GLU A 34 -4.41 8.42 0.76
C GLU A 34 -3.51 7.30 1.28
N VAL A 35 -2.70 6.69 0.41
CA VAL A 35 -1.73 5.67 0.82
C VAL A 35 -0.70 6.26 1.79
N ALA A 36 -0.10 7.41 1.45
CA ALA A 36 0.89 8.03 2.32
C ALA A 36 0.30 8.44 3.69
N SER A 37 -0.93 8.96 3.71
CA SER A 37 -1.63 9.30 4.96
C SER A 37 -1.94 8.05 5.79
N ALA A 38 -2.49 6.99 5.19
CA ALA A 38 -2.78 5.75 5.90
C ALA A 38 -1.51 5.11 6.48
N MET A 39 -0.38 5.15 5.76
CA MET A 39 0.91 4.66 6.25
C MET A 39 1.45 5.48 7.44
N ARG A 40 1.21 6.80 7.46
CA ARG A 40 1.60 7.66 8.59
C ARG A 40 0.70 7.42 9.80
N GLU A 41 -0.62 7.47 9.61
CA GLU A 41 -1.63 7.34 10.67
C GLU A 41 -1.58 5.96 11.35
N SER A 42 -1.29 4.91 10.59
CA SER A 42 -1.10 3.56 11.12
C SER A 42 0.24 3.36 11.84
N GLY A 43 1.20 4.28 11.68
CA GLY A 43 2.57 4.10 12.14
C GLY A 43 3.37 3.06 11.35
N LEU A 44 2.81 2.50 10.27
CA LEU A 44 3.49 1.54 9.39
C LEU A 44 4.75 2.17 8.76
N HIS A 45 4.64 3.43 8.36
CA HIS A 45 5.76 4.23 7.88
C HIS A 45 5.54 5.72 8.25
N PRO A 46 5.96 6.16 9.45
CA PRO A 46 5.65 7.50 9.97
C PRO A 46 6.16 8.67 9.12
N ARG A 47 7.14 8.41 8.24
CA ARG A 47 7.72 9.39 7.31
C ARG A 47 7.21 9.22 5.87
N ALA A 48 6.13 8.48 5.65
CA ALA A 48 5.62 8.27 4.29
C ALA A 48 5.15 9.60 3.70
N SER A 49 5.54 9.87 2.47
CA SER A 49 5.12 11.04 1.70
C SER A 49 4.43 10.60 0.41
N SER A 50 3.62 11.49 -0.16
CA SER A 50 3.00 11.26 -1.48
C SER A 50 4.07 11.09 -2.57
N GLU A 51 5.20 11.78 -2.46
CA GLU A 51 6.35 11.62 -3.36
C GLU A 51 6.98 10.23 -3.28
N LEU A 52 7.09 9.67 -2.08
CA LEU A 52 7.58 8.31 -1.88
C LEU A 52 6.66 7.28 -2.57
N VAL A 53 5.34 7.40 -2.35
CA VAL A 53 4.36 6.50 -2.97
C VAL A 53 4.29 6.70 -4.48
N ARG A 54 4.43 7.95 -4.94
CA ARG A 54 4.54 8.27 -6.37
C ARG A 54 5.78 7.63 -6.98
N GLY A 55 6.92 7.67 -6.31
CA GLY A 55 8.14 7.00 -6.76
C GLY A 55 7.97 5.49 -6.92
N TRP A 56 7.15 4.85 -6.07
CA TRP A 56 6.81 3.42 -6.25
C TRP A 56 5.90 3.19 -7.46
N CYS A 57 4.94 4.08 -7.71
CA CYS A 57 4.11 4.00 -8.92
C CYS A 57 4.95 4.19 -10.19
N ASP A 58 5.82 5.22 -10.20
CA ASP A 58 6.70 5.54 -11.32
C ASP A 58 7.72 4.41 -11.58
N ALA A 59 8.12 3.67 -10.54
CA ALA A 59 8.99 2.49 -10.64
C ALA A 59 8.25 1.21 -11.06
N GLY A 60 6.93 1.23 -11.21
CA GLY A 60 6.14 0.05 -11.60
C GLY A 60 5.91 -0.96 -10.48
N GLU A 61 6.10 -0.56 -9.21
CA GLU A 61 5.89 -1.43 -8.03
C GLU A 61 4.42 -1.77 -7.80
N PHE A 62 3.51 -1.06 -8.47
CA PHE A 62 2.08 -1.34 -8.51
C PHE A 62 1.65 -1.64 -9.95
N PRO A 63 1.66 -2.93 -10.38
CA PRO A 63 1.47 -3.29 -11.79
C PRO A 63 0.15 -2.83 -12.41
N GLY A 64 -0.92 -2.74 -11.62
CA GLY A 64 -2.21 -2.23 -12.04
C GLY A 64 -2.43 -0.73 -11.75
N ALA A 65 -1.41 -0.01 -11.27
CA ALA A 65 -1.53 1.41 -11.03
C ALA A 65 -1.65 2.19 -12.35
N GLN A 66 -2.57 3.15 -12.39
CA GLN A 66 -2.82 3.97 -13.57
C GLN A 66 -2.62 5.44 -13.24
N ALA A 67 -1.82 6.15 -14.02
CA ALA A 67 -1.73 7.59 -13.91
C ALA A 67 -3.11 8.19 -14.25
N MET A 68 -3.68 8.99 -13.35
CA MET A 68 -4.93 9.69 -13.62
C MET A 68 -4.64 11.06 -14.21
N PRO A 69 -5.40 11.52 -15.21
CA PRO A 69 -5.25 12.87 -15.73
C PRO A 69 -5.56 13.90 -14.63
N GLY A 70 -4.72 14.94 -14.54
CA GLY A 70 -4.77 15.98 -13.50
C GLY A 70 -3.85 15.71 -12.31
N ASN A 71 -3.88 16.60 -11.31
CA ASN A 71 -3.01 16.54 -10.11
C ASN A 71 -3.34 15.42 -9.10
N VAL A 72 -4.13 14.43 -9.50
CA VAL A 72 -4.73 13.42 -8.59
C VAL A 72 -3.78 12.25 -8.29
N GLY A 73 -2.53 12.31 -8.76
CA GLY A 73 -1.45 11.43 -8.33
C GLY A 73 -1.41 10.14 -9.13
N TRP A 74 -2.15 9.11 -8.74
CA TRP A 74 -2.18 7.77 -9.36
C TRP A 74 -3.42 7.02 -8.87
N ARG A 75 -3.91 6.05 -9.64
CA ARG A 75 -4.96 5.11 -9.26
C ARG A 75 -4.32 3.78 -8.87
N ILE A 76 -4.22 3.48 -7.58
CA ILE A 76 -3.59 2.24 -7.09
C ILE A 76 -4.68 1.21 -6.73
N PRO A 77 -4.70 0.03 -7.38
CA PRO A 77 -5.60 -1.05 -7.00
C PRO A 77 -5.24 -1.65 -5.64
N ARG A 78 -6.24 -1.89 -4.77
CA ARG A 78 -6.15 -2.66 -3.51
C ARG A 78 -5.29 -3.92 -3.57
N GLU A 79 -5.58 -4.89 -4.46
CA GLU A 79 -4.74 -6.09 -4.64
C GLU A 79 -3.25 -5.78 -4.78
N ASP A 80 -2.87 -4.81 -5.63
CA ASP A 80 -1.47 -4.40 -5.79
C ASP A 80 -0.92 -3.80 -4.49
N LEU A 81 -1.72 -3.01 -3.77
CA LEU A 81 -1.34 -2.48 -2.46
C LEU A 81 -1.11 -3.60 -1.42
N LEU A 82 -2.00 -4.59 -1.37
CA LEU A 82 -1.88 -5.76 -0.49
C LEU A 82 -0.63 -6.57 -0.84
N GLN A 83 -0.41 -6.85 -2.13
CA GLN A 83 0.74 -7.60 -2.60
C GLN A 83 2.04 -6.87 -2.27
N PHE A 84 2.12 -5.57 -2.56
CA PHE A 84 3.29 -4.75 -2.25
C PHE A 84 3.67 -4.79 -0.77
N PHE A 85 2.68 -4.67 0.14
CA PHE A 85 2.94 -4.77 1.58
C PHE A 85 3.31 -6.19 2.02
N ALA A 86 2.82 -7.24 1.34
CA ALA A 86 3.25 -8.62 1.56
C ALA A 86 4.74 -8.79 1.27
N GLU A 87 5.20 -8.27 0.12
CA GLU A 87 6.57 -8.40 -0.37
C GLU A 87 7.56 -7.60 0.50
N ARG A 88 7.20 -6.37 0.89
CA ARG A 88 8.09 -5.51 1.69
C ARG A 88 8.20 -5.90 3.16
N ARG A 89 7.17 -6.53 3.74
CA ARG A 89 7.27 -7.09 5.11
C ARG A 89 8.30 -8.21 5.19
N ASP A 90 8.39 -9.03 4.14
CA ASP A 90 9.38 -10.10 4.01
C ASP A 90 10.80 -9.53 3.98
N GLN A 91 11.03 -8.45 3.22
CA GLN A 91 12.34 -7.77 3.15
C GLN A 91 12.80 -7.15 4.47
N ARG A 92 11.88 -6.61 5.29
CA ARG A 92 12.24 -6.07 6.62
C ARG A 92 12.63 -7.19 7.58
N SER A 93 11.84 -8.26 7.65
CA SER A 93 12.13 -9.42 8.48
C SER A 93 13.45 -10.12 8.09
N ARG A 94 13.87 -9.99 6.83
CA ARG A 94 15.11 -10.56 6.31
C ARG A 94 16.34 -9.67 6.57
N ASN A 95 16.18 -8.35 6.63
CA ASN A 95 17.26 -7.44 7.03
C ASN A 95 17.50 -7.46 8.56
N ASP A 96 16.45 -7.63 9.36
CA ASP A 96 16.59 -7.74 10.83
C ASP A 96 17.19 -9.09 11.28
N ALA A 97 17.25 -10.09 10.40
CA ALA A 97 17.86 -11.40 10.67
C ALA A 97 19.36 -11.50 10.30
N VAL A 98 19.93 -10.42 9.74
CA VAL A 98 21.34 -10.34 9.30
C VAL A 98 22.11 -9.24 10.06
N GLY A 99 21.46 -8.57 11.02
CA GLY A 99 22.05 -7.52 11.86
C GLY A 99 22.58 -8.02 13.19
#